data_AF-A0A0U2UXU5-F1
#
_entry.id   AF-A0A0U2UXU5-F1
#
_cell.length_a   1.000
_cell.length_b   1.000
_cell.length_c   1.000
_cell.angle_alpha   90.00
_cell.angle_beta   90.00
_cell.angle_gamma   90.00
#
_symmetry.space_group_name_H-M   'P 1'
#
loop_
_entity.id
_entity.type
_entity.pdbx_description
1 polymer ?
#
loop_
_entity_poly.entity_id
_entity_poly.type
_entity_poly.pdbx_seq_one_letter_code
_entity_poly.pdbx_strand_id
1 'polypeptide(L)'
;MAQPLTAATWEARAELAQRGLEARFWNENIEMYNIATPCPDGSCNTIFHYWWMAHAVETVTDGWERTGDPFYKERLSRLYRGILARNGGVWPNRMYDDMEWMAIAWLRAYRATGEEEYKRAALTLWEDIKTGWNGHMGGGIAWQKTQLDYKNTPANAPAAMLAARLFEAFGREEDLVWARDIYDWQLRTLVDPATGFVWDGVNRTGDGSIDKDWKFTYCQGVVIGAALELFRMTGERRYLTDAGRTWQAAVAELTAPGTGLLPPEGGGDGGLFKGIFVRYAGRLAGAWDAGRAVAEVLLANARILWERGRTGDDALFGERWDRPPAAAVPLSTQLSGTILLETAAALAKSGYADDHAER
;
A
#
# COMPACT_ATOMS: atom_id res chain seq x y z
N MET A 1 20.59 -22.59 -22.00
CA MET A 1 20.16 -22.27 -20.63
C MET A 1 19.86 -20.79 -20.63
N ALA A 2 18.61 -20.41 -20.37
CA ALA A 2 18.23 -19.00 -20.38
C ALA A 2 18.59 -18.39 -19.01
N GLN A 3 19.08 -17.15 -19.01
CA GLN A 3 19.70 -16.53 -17.83
C GLN A 3 18.62 -16.08 -16.83
N PRO A 4 18.84 -16.24 -15.52
CA PRO A 4 17.96 -15.70 -14.50
C PRO A 4 17.87 -14.17 -14.62
N LEU A 5 16.70 -13.61 -14.30
CA LEU A 5 16.52 -12.16 -14.33
C LEU A 5 17.41 -11.51 -13.27
N THR A 6 18.20 -10.52 -13.68
CA THR A 6 19.14 -9.83 -12.79
C THR A 6 18.44 -8.73 -11.97
N ALA A 7 19.05 -8.31 -10.86
CA ALA A 7 18.58 -7.14 -10.11
C ALA A 7 18.52 -5.88 -11.00
N ALA A 8 19.52 -5.68 -11.86
CA ALA A 8 19.54 -4.57 -12.82
C ALA A 8 18.36 -4.62 -13.79
N THR A 9 17.91 -5.81 -14.19
CA THR A 9 16.73 -5.97 -15.03
C THR A 9 15.48 -5.49 -14.31
N TRP A 10 15.26 -5.90 -13.05
CA TRP A 10 14.10 -5.44 -12.28
C TRP A 10 14.14 -3.95 -11.96
N GLU A 11 15.32 -3.40 -11.66
CA GLU A 11 15.51 -1.94 -11.47
C GLU A 11 15.14 -1.15 -12.73
N ALA A 12 15.56 -1.62 -13.92
CA ALA A 12 15.18 -0.98 -15.19
C ALA A 12 13.67 -1.07 -15.48
N ARG A 13 13.03 -2.19 -15.09
CA ARG A 13 11.58 -2.38 -15.24
C ARG A 13 10.78 -1.46 -14.30
N ALA A 14 11.22 -1.33 -13.05
CA ALA A 14 10.64 -0.40 -12.08
C ALA A 14 10.78 1.05 -12.56
N GLU A 15 11.96 1.40 -13.09
CA GLU A 15 12.21 2.72 -13.68
C GLU A 15 11.28 3.02 -14.86
N LEU A 16 11.06 2.06 -15.76
CA LEU A 16 10.13 2.25 -16.87
C LEU A 16 8.69 2.45 -16.39
N ALA A 17 8.28 1.73 -15.34
CA ALA A 17 6.95 1.89 -14.74
C ALA A 17 6.75 3.25 -14.07
N GLN A 18 7.77 3.80 -13.40
CA GLN A 18 7.78 5.17 -12.88
C GLN A 18 7.64 6.19 -14.01
N ARG A 19 8.41 6.03 -15.10
CA ARG A 19 8.32 6.93 -16.26
C ARG A 19 6.96 6.85 -16.95
N GLY A 20 6.35 5.67 -17.02
CA GLY A 20 4.99 5.48 -17.52
C GLY A 20 3.96 6.20 -16.65
N LEU A 21 4.07 6.09 -15.32
CA LEU A 21 3.24 6.85 -14.38
C LEU A 21 3.38 8.37 -14.62
N GLU A 22 4.61 8.86 -14.69
CA GLU A 22 4.91 10.27 -14.94
C GLU A 22 4.34 10.77 -16.27
N ALA A 23 4.68 10.10 -17.37
CA ALA A 23 4.31 10.55 -18.71
C ALA A 23 2.80 10.52 -18.96
N ARG A 24 2.07 9.60 -18.32
CA ARG A 24 0.66 9.36 -18.64
C ARG A 24 -0.32 9.95 -17.63
N PHE A 25 0.12 10.19 -16.40
CA PHE A 25 -0.76 10.66 -15.33
C PHE A 25 -0.38 12.03 -14.78
N TRP A 26 0.88 12.48 -14.85
CA TRP A 26 1.23 13.75 -14.22
C TRP A 26 0.49 14.93 -14.86
N ASN A 27 -0.08 15.81 -14.03
CA ASN A 27 -0.78 17.00 -14.47
C ASN A 27 -0.12 18.25 -13.87
N GLU A 28 0.56 19.00 -14.74
CA GLU A 28 1.29 20.23 -14.40
C GLU A 28 0.38 21.31 -13.79
N ASN A 29 -0.89 21.40 -14.18
CA ASN A 29 -1.80 22.47 -13.76
C ASN A 29 -2.29 22.33 -12.31
N ILE A 30 -2.38 21.09 -11.82
CA ILE A 30 -2.86 20.80 -10.46
C ILE A 30 -1.75 20.29 -9.54
N GLU A 31 -0.53 20.14 -10.07
CA GLU A 31 0.64 19.56 -9.38
C GLU A 31 0.34 18.22 -8.70
N MET A 32 -0.44 17.40 -9.38
CA MET A 32 -0.84 16.05 -8.94
C MET A 32 -0.96 15.14 -10.15
N TYR A 33 -1.15 13.85 -9.90
CA TYR A 33 -1.54 12.93 -10.96
C TYR A 33 -3.04 13.08 -11.30
N ASN A 34 -3.36 12.95 -12.58
CA ASN A 34 -4.71 12.67 -13.05
C ASN A 34 -5.18 11.33 -12.48
N ILE A 35 -6.47 11.20 -12.20
CA ILE A 35 -7.01 9.95 -11.61
C ILE A 35 -7.20 8.82 -12.64
N ALA A 36 -7.02 9.10 -13.94
CA ALA A 36 -7.05 8.12 -15.01
C ALA A 36 -6.18 8.56 -16.19
N THR A 37 -5.86 7.63 -17.09
CA THR A 37 -5.25 7.93 -18.40
C THR A 37 -5.95 7.13 -19.53
N PRO A 38 -6.23 7.73 -20.70
CA PRO A 38 -6.05 9.16 -21.01
C PRO A 38 -7.03 10.04 -20.23
N CYS A 39 -6.65 11.30 -20.00
CA CYS A 39 -7.46 12.30 -19.31
C CYS A 39 -7.35 13.66 -20.03
N PRO A 40 -8.01 13.80 -21.19
CA PRO A 40 -7.92 15.02 -21.98
C PRO A 40 -8.40 16.22 -21.16
N ASP A 41 -7.61 17.29 -21.18
CA ASP A 41 -7.87 18.55 -20.48
C ASP A 41 -8.12 18.41 -18.97
N GLY A 42 -7.67 17.30 -18.34
CA GLY A 42 -7.92 17.03 -16.93
C GLY A 42 -9.38 16.66 -16.61
N SER A 43 -10.21 16.36 -17.62
CA SER A 43 -11.66 16.09 -17.48
C SER A 43 -12.01 14.91 -16.57
N CYS A 44 -11.08 13.99 -16.35
CA CYS A 44 -11.26 12.88 -15.41
C CYS A 44 -11.22 13.32 -13.93
N ASN A 45 -10.65 14.48 -13.59
CA ASN A 45 -10.38 14.88 -12.19
C ASN A 45 -11.60 15.46 -11.45
N THR A 46 -12.78 14.90 -11.70
CA THR A 46 -14.05 15.32 -11.08
C THR A 46 -14.10 14.96 -9.60
N ILE A 47 -13.47 13.85 -9.21
CA ILE A 47 -13.36 13.37 -7.84
C ILE A 47 -11.91 13.52 -7.38
N PHE A 48 -11.73 13.97 -6.13
CA PHE A 48 -10.42 13.97 -5.50
C PHE A 48 -10.22 12.67 -4.72
N HIS A 49 -9.51 11.71 -5.32
CA HIS A 49 -9.08 10.50 -4.63
C HIS A 49 -7.85 10.80 -3.76
N TYR A 50 -8.09 11.35 -2.57
CA TYR A 50 -7.05 11.74 -1.61
C TYR A 50 -6.12 10.57 -1.28
N TRP A 51 -6.67 9.39 -0.97
CA TRP A 51 -5.86 8.22 -0.64
C TRP A 51 -5.10 7.61 -1.83
N TRP A 52 -5.56 7.77 -3.07
CA TRP A 52 -4.78 7.36 -4.25
C TRP A 52 -3.50 8.22 -4.35
N MET A 53 -3.60 9.50 -4.02
CA MET A 53 -2.44 10.39 -4.00
C MET A 53 -1.45 10.03 -2.88
N ALA A 54 -1.92 9.53 -1.74
CA ALA A 54 -1.03 9.00 -0.71
C ALA A 54 -0.15 7.84 -1.24
N HIS A 55 -0.75 6.92 -1.97
CA HIS A 55 0.02 5.83 -2.60
C HIS A 55 0.87 6.28 -3.78
N ALA A 56 0.51 7.38 -4.45
CA ALA A 56 1.38 8.02 -5.42
C ALA A 56 2.63 8.61 -4.74
N VAL A 57 2.48 9.26 -3.58
CA VAL A 57 3.61 9.75 -2.76
C VAL A 57 4.52 8.59 -2.34
N GLU A 58 3.96 7.46 -1.86
CA GLU A 58 4.77 6.28 -1.56
C GLU A 58 5.48 5.70 -2.79
N THR A 59 4.80 5.64 -3.94
CA THR A 59 5.38 5.15 -5.20
C THR A 59 6.52 6.04 -5.68
N VAL A 60 6.38 7.37 -5.62
CA VAL A 60 7.48 8.31 -5.94
C VAL A 60 8.63 8.17 -4.94
N THR A 61 8.31 7.90 -3.66
CA THR A 61 9.32 7.63 -2.63
C THR A 61 10.08 6.33 -2.89
N ASP A 62 9.43 5.30 -3.46
CA ASP A 62 10.12 4.06 -3.91
C ASP A 62 11.22 4.41 -4.93
N GLY A 63 10.89 5.25 -5.92
CA GLY A 63 11.85 5.70 -6.93
C GLY A 63 13.03 6.50 -6.33
N TRP A 64 12.74 7.40 -5.39
CA TRP A 64 13.78 8.13 -4.65
C TRP A 64 14.71 7.19 -3.87
N GLU A 65 14.16 6.26 -3.08
CA GLU A 65 14.97 5.32 -2.28
C GLU A 65 15.80 4.37 -3.16
N ARG A 66 15.29 4.00 -4.34
CA ARG A 66 16.02 3.16 -5.31
C ARG A 66 17.18 3.89 -5.97
N THR A 67 16.99 5.15 -6.37
CA THR A 67 17.89 5.84 -7.32
C THR A 67 18.67 7.01 -6.73
N GLY A 68 18.11 7.69 -5.73
CA GLY A 68 18.60 9.00 -5.26
C GLY A 68 18.48 10.12 -6.31
N ASP A 69 17.68 9.95 -7.37
CA ASP A 69 17.51 10.95 -8.42
C ASP A 69 16.71 12.17 -7.88
N PRO A 70 17.27 13.40 -7.93
CA PRO A 70 16.60 14.62 -7.48
C PRO A 70 15.21 14.87 -8.11
N PHE A 71 14.94 14.29 -9.28
CA PHE A 71 13.61 14.32 -9.91
C PHE A 71 12.50 13.89 -8.93
N TYR A 72 12.70 12.78 -8.21
CA TYR A 72 11.69 12.27 -7.28
C TYR A 72 11.46 13.21 -6.10
N LYS A 73 12.53 13.84 -5.59
CA LYS A 73 12.42 14.81 -4.49
C LYS A 73 11.63 16.05 -4.92
N GLU A 74 11.88 16.56 -6.12
CA GLU A 74 11.08 17.66 -6.69
C GLU A 74 9.62 17.23 -6.88
N ARG A 75 9.38 16.04 -7.44
CA ARG A 75 8.03 15.49 -7.62
C ARG A 75 7.26 15.38 -6.30
N LEU A 76 7.90 14.93 -5.21
CA LEU A 76 7.31 14.88 -3.87
C LEU A 76 6.91 16.27 -3.36
N SER A 77 7.76 17.30 -3.56
CA SER A 77 7.44 18.68 -3.17
C SER A 77 6.23 19.21 -3.93
N ARG A 78 6.14 18.93 -5.24
CA ARG A 78 4.99 19.32 -6.06
C ARG A 78 3.71 18.60 -5.64
N LEU A 79 3.78 17.29 -5.41
CA LEU A 79 2.65 16.53 -4.86
C LEU A 79 2.17 17.10 -3.52
N TYR A 80 3.09 17.46 -2.63
CA TYR A 80 2.74 18.05 -1.32
C TYR A 80 1.88 19.31 -1.49
N ARG A 81 2.32 20.23 -2.36
CA ARG A 81 1.61 21.48 -2.65
C ARG A 81 0.28 21.24 -3.32
N GLY A 82 0.23 20.39 -4.35
CA GLY A 82 -0.99 20.06 -5.08
C GLY A 82 -2.05 19.41 -4.22
N ILE A 83 -1.68 18.38 -3.43
CA ILE A 83 -2.58 17.65 -2.54
C ILE A 83 -3.13 18.58 -1.45
N LEU A 84 -2.27 19.39 -0.82
CA LEU A 84 -2.69 20.33 0.22
C LEU A 84 -3.66 21.38 -0.33
N ALA A 85 -3.35 21.95 -1.51
CA ALA A 85 -4.22 22.91 -2.17
C ALA A 85 -5.58 22.28 -2.54
N ARG A 86 -5.58 21.08 -3.11
CA ARG A 86 -6.79 20.36 -3.50
C ARG A 86 -7.66 19.99 -2.30
N ASN A 87 -7.05 19.74 -1.13
CA ASN A 87 -7.74 19.47 0.13
C ASN A 87 -8.16 20.74 0.91
N GLY A 88 -8.14 21.92 0.27
CA GLY A 88 -8.58 23.17 0.89
C GLY A 88 -7.59 23.79 1.88
N GLY A 89 -6.30 23.45 1.77
CA GLY A 89 -5.23 24.05 2.57
C GLY A 89 -5.02 23.40 3.94
N VAL A 90 -5.70 22.28 4.23
CA VAL A 90 -5.54 21.50 5.47
C VAL A 90 -5.29 20.02 5.15
N TRP A 91 -4.63 19.29 6.05
CA TRP A 91 -4.37 17.85 5.86
C TRP A 91 -5.54 16.95 6.27
N PRO A 92 -6.19 17.14 7.44
CA PRO A 92 -7.28 16.27 7.86
C PRO A 92 -8.46 16.28 6.89
N ASN A 93 -9.11 15.14 6.72
CA ASN A 93 -10.34 15.00 5.93
C ASN A 93 -11.43 14.25 6.74
N ARG A 94 -12.44 13.65 6.08
CA ARG A 94 -13.57 12.96 6.73
C ARG A 94 -13.37 11.46 6.95
N MET A 95 -12.45 10.84 6.22
CA MET A 95 -12.20 9.40 6.19
C MET A 95 -10.91 9.12 6.96
N TYR A 96 -10.97 8.30 8.00
CA TYR A 96 -9.81 8.05 8.87
C TYR A 96 -8.73 7.24 8.15
N ASP A 97 -9.14 6.25 7.36
CA ASP A 97 -8.26 5.47 6.49
C ASP A 97 -7.52 6.34 5.46
N ASP A 98 -8.20 7.26 4.76
CA ASP A 98 -7.54 8.20 3.84
C ASP A 98 -6.44 9.01 4.54
N MET A 99 -6.71 9.46 5.76
CA MET A 99 -5.73 10.20 6.57
C MET A 99 -4.56 9.31 7.01
N GLU A 100 -4.81 8.05 7.36
CA GLU A 100 -3.78 7.07 7.72
C GLU A 100 -2.81 6.83 6.55
N TRP A 101 -3.35 6.59 5.35
CA TRP A 101 -2.54 6.41 4.15
C TRP A 101 -1.63 7.61 3.89
N MET A 102 -2.19 8.82 3.99
CA MET A 102 -1.43 10.05 3.74
C MET A 102 -0.38 10.30 4.83
N ALA A 103 -0.70 10.02 6.09
CA ALA A 103 0.26 10.15 7.19
C ALA A 103 1.43 9.17 7.04
N ILE A 104 1.15 7.92 6.66
CA ILE A 104 2.17 6.91 6.35
C ILE A 104 3.07 7.37 5.21
N ALA A 105 2.47 7.89 4.12
CA ALA A 105 3.20 8.35 2.95
C ALA A 105 4.14 9.51 3.28
N TRP A 106 3.64 10.56 3.96
CA TRP A 106 4.47 11.70 4.34
C TRP A 106 5.50 11.38 5.42
N LEU A 107 5.19 10.50 6.37
CA LEU A 107 6.19 10.04 7.34
C LEU A 107 7.35 9.32 6.64
N ARG A 108 7.04 8.47 5.64
CA ARG A 108 8.08 7.80 4.85
C ARG A 108 8.89 8.81 4.02
N ALA A 109 8.22 9.73 3.32
CA ALA A 109 8.89 10.76 2.55
C ALA A 109 9.79 11.66 3.43
N TYR A 110 9.34 12.02 4.63
CA TYR A 110 10.15 12.74 5.62
C TYR A 110 11.43 11.96 5.96
N ARG A 111 11.30 10.67 6.31
CA ARG A 111 12.47 9.84 6.64
C ARG A 111 13.46 9.72 5.49
N ALA A 112 12.97 9.71 4.25
CA ALA A 112 13.80 9.55 3.07
C ALA A 112 14.46 10.87 2.61
N THR A 113 13.87 12.03 2.90
CA THR A 113 14.29 13.33 2.34
C THR A 113 14.75 14.37 3.36
N GLY A 114 14.33 14.23 4.62
CA GLY A 114 14.57 15.19 5.71
C GLY A 114 13.65 16.41 5.72
N GLU A 115 12.64 16.49 4.85
CA GLU A 115 11.78 17.68 4.73
C GLU A 115 10.77 17.80 5.89
N GLU A 116 10.95 18.80 6.76
CA GLU A 116 10.15 18.96 7.99
C GLU A 116 8.65 19.24 7.74
N GLU A 117 8.27 19.71 6.54
CA GLU A 117 6.85 19.88 6.19
C GLU A 117 6.10 18.55 6.08
N TYR A 118 6.77 17.48 5.65
CA TYR A 118 6.19 16.13 5.57
C TYR A 118 5.95 15.55 6.96
N LYS A 119 6.91 15.74 7.87
CA LYS A 119 6.75 15.38 9.29
C LYS A 119 5.58 16.10 9.94
N ARG A 120 5.46 17.42 9.74
CA ARG A 120 4.33 18.20 10.27
C ARG A 120 2.98 17.70 9.75
N ALA A 121 2.90 17.33 8.47
CA ALA A 121 1.69 16.73 7.89
C ALA A 121 1.34 15.41 8.58
N ALA A 122 2.30 14.48 8.68
CA ALA A 122 2.09 13.18 9.33
C ALA A 122 1.65 13.30 10.79
N LEU A 123 2.28 14.18 11.58
CA LEU A 123 1.92 14.41 12.97
C LEU A 123 0.52 15.06 13.12
N THR A 124 0.18 16.01 12.23
CA THR A 124 -1.16 16.63 12.22
C THR A 124 -2.25 15.60 11.96
N LEU A 125 -2.04 14.73 10.97
CA LEU A 125 -2.97 13.66 10.63
C LEU A 125 -3.09 12.66 11.78
N TRP A 126 -1.99 12.26 12.42
CA TRP A 126 -2.02 11.31 13.54
C TRP A 126 -2.87 11.80 14.71
N GLU A 127 -2.77 13.07 15.09
CA GLU A 127 -3.59 13.62 16.16
C GLU A 127 -5.09 13.62 15.82
N ASP A 128 -5.46 13.84 14.55
CA ASP A 128 -6.86 13.75 14.10
C ASP A 128 -7.34 12.28 14.02
N ILE A 129 -6.50 11.36 13.52
CA ILE A 129 -6.80 9.91 13.42
C ILE A 129 -7.16 9.32 14.79
N LYS A 130 -6.42 9.67 15.85
CA LYS A 130 -6.69 9.20 17.22
C LYS A 130 -8.11 9.55 17.69
N THR A 131 -8.74 10.59 17.16
CA THR A 131 -10.13 10.97 17.51
C THR A 131 -11.18 9.97 16.99
N GLY A 132 -10.80 9.11 16.04
CA GLY A 132 -11.66 8.04 15.53
C GLY A 132 -11.78 6.84 16.47
N TRP A 133 -10.85 6.67 17.42
CA TRP A 133 -10.92 5.59 18.40
C TRP A 133 -12.06 5.81 19.40
N ASN A 134 -12.88 4.79 19.61
CA ASN A 134 -13.97 4.82 20.59
C ASN A 134 -14.38 3.40 21.05
N GLY A 135 -15.29 3.32 22.02
CA GLY A 135 -15.73 2.06 22.63
C GLY A 135 -16.69 1.18 21.82
N HIS A 136 -17.22 1.64 20.67
CA HIS A 136 -18.04 0.79 19.81
C HIS A 136 -17.25 -0.43 19.34
N MET A 137 -17.88 -1.60 19.27
CA MET A 137 -17.23 -2.86 18.94
C MET A 137 -16.00 -3.17 19.81
N GLY A 138 -16.01 -2.70 21.07
CA GLY A 138 -14.96 -2.96 22.04
C GLY A 138 -13.62 -2.27 21.75
N GLY A 139 -13.61 -1.22 20.92
CA GLY A 139 -12.41 -0.47 20.52
C GLY A 139 -12.37 -0.20 19.02
N GLY A 140 -11.18 0.17 18.53
CA GLY A 140 -10.93 0.41 17.12
C GLY A 140 -11.24 1.84 16.67
N ILE A 141 -10.52 2.28 15.64
CA ILE A 141 -10.76 3.53 14.93
C ILE A 141 -11.91 3.31 13.95
N ALA A 142 -12.84 4.27 13.93
CA ALA A 142 -13.95 4.27 12.97
C ALA A 142 -13.47 4.47 11.54
N TRP A 143 -14.24 4.00 10.56
CA TRP A 143 -13.90 4.25 9.16
C TRP A 143 -13.96 5.75 8.80
N GLN A 144 -15.01 6.43 9.25
CA GLN A 144 -15.26 7.83 8.90
C GLN A 144 -15.93 8.61 10.04
N LYS A 145 -15.76 9.93 10.02
CA LYS A 145 -16.25 10.84 11.07
C LYS A 145 -17.78 10.81 11.26
N THR A 146 -18.53 10.45 10.23
CA THR A 146 -20.01 10.40 10.26
C THR A 146 -20.56 9.04 10.67
N GLN A 147 -19.73 8.01 10.83
CA GLN A 147 -20.14 6.65 11.18
C GLN A 147 -19.16 6.04 12.17
N LEU A 148 -19.23 6.50 13.42
CA LEU A 148 -18.25 6.18 14.47
C LEU A 148 -18.33 4.74 14.98
N ASP A 149 -19.40 4.02 14.67
CA ASP A 149 -19.67 2.66 15.13
C ASP A 149 -19.26 1.56 14.12
N TYR A 150 -18.98 1.93 12.86
CA TYR A 150 -18.39 1.03 11.87
C TYR A 150 -16.87 1.06 11.97
N LYS A 151 -16.27 -0.10 12.25
CA LYS A 151 -14.82 -0.28 12.40
C LYS A 151 -14.32 -1.21 11.30
N ASN A 152 -13.27 -0.82 10.60
CA ASN A 152 -12.74 -1.62 9.50
C ASN A 152 -11.21 -1.71 9.53
N THR A 153 -10.68 -2.77 8.91
CA THR A 153 -9.26 -3.05 8.77
C THR A 153 -8.49 -1.86 8.15
N PRO A 154 -9.01 -1.17 7.11
CA PRO A 154 -8.35 -0.01 6.50
C PRO A 154 -8.10 1.17 7.42
N ALA A 155 -8.91 1.34 8.47
CA ALA A 155 -8.75 2.41 9.46
C ALA A 155 -8.03 1.94 10.74
N ASN A 156 -7.59 0.68 10.83
CA ASN A 156 -7.01 0.14 12.06
C ASN A 156 -5.61 -0.44 11.84
N ALA A 157 -5.45 -1.32 10.86
CA ALA A 157 -4.13 -1.88 10.59
C ALA A 157 -3.13 -0.80 10.09
N PRO A 158 -3.50 0.14 9.20
CA PRO A 158 -2.64 1.26 8.86
C PRO A 158 -2.35 2.20 10.05
N ALA A 159 -3.35 2.53 10.89
CA ALA A 159 -3.12 3.29 12.11
C ALA A 159 -2.11 2.61 13.08
N ALA A 160 -2.22 1.30 13.32
CA ALA A 160 -1.26 0.56 14.15
C ALA A 160 0.16 0.63 13.55
N MET A 161 0.25 0.48 12.23
CA MET A 161 1.50 0.60 11.49
C MET A 161 2.11 2.01 11.58
N LEU A 162 1.29 3.05 11.43
CA LEU A 162 1.68 4.45 11.54
C LEU A 162 2.21 4.75 12.95
N ALA A 163 1.47 4.35 13.99
CA ALA A 163 1.85 4.55 15.37
C ALA A 163 3.20 3.89 15.70
N ALA A 164 3.43 2.66 15.25
CA ALA A 164 4.72 1.98 15.41
C ALA A 164 5.87 2.71 14.67
N ARG A 165 5.62 3.23 13.47
CA ARG A 165 6.61 4.02 12.71
C ARG A 165 6.88 5.39 13.36
N LEU A 166 5.88 6.02 13.97
CA LEU A 166 6.04 7.27 14.71
C LEU A 166 6.86 7.06 15.99
N PHE A 167 6.60 5.98 16.73
CA PHE A 167 7.43 5.57 17.86
C PHE A 167 8.88 5.39 17.45
N GLU A 168 9.15 4.67 16.36
CA GLU A 168 10.51 4.53 15.85
C GLU A 168 11.16 5.87 15.52
N ALA A 169 10.43 6.75 14.82
CA ALA A 169 10.98 8.00 14.31
C ALA A 169 11.23 9.04 15.42
N PHE A 170 10.40 9.04 16.48
CA PHE A 170 10.35 10.14 17.45
C PHE A 170 10.40 9.71 18.92
N GLY A 171 10.34 8.41 19.23
CA GLY A 171 10.54 7.87 20.59
C GLY A 171 9.43 8.18 21.60
N ARG A 172 8.23 8.56 21.14
CA ARG A 172 7.08 8.78 22.04
C ARG A 172 6.47 7.45 22.45
N GLU A 173 6.66 7.03 23.70
CA GLU A 173 6.10 5.77 24.23
C GLU A 173 4.58 5.62 24.03
N GLU A 174 3.83 6.74 24.05
CA GLU A 174 2.40 6.76 23.76
C GLU A 174 2.07 6.15 22.38
N ASP A 175 2.91 6.39 21.37
CA ASP A 175 2.68 5.87 20.02
C ASP A 175 2.86 4.34 19.96
N LEU A 176 3.76 3.77 20.77
CA LEU A 176 3.89 2.31 20.88
C LEU A 176 2.69 1.68 21.61
N VAL A 177 2.13 2.38 22.60
CA VAL A 177 0.89 1.95 23.27
C VAL A 177 -0.26 1.92 22.28
N TRP A 178 -0.45 2.99 21.50
CA TRP A 178 -1.45 3.03 20.43
C TRP A 178 -1.26 1.91 19.42
N ALA A 179 -0.03 1.67 18.96
CA ALA A 179 0.27 0.62 18.00
C ALA A 179 -0.18 -0.77 18.51
N ARG A 180 0.11 -1.08 19.78
CA ARG A 180 -0.28 -2.35 20.41
C ARG A 180 -1.79 -2.46 20.60
N ASP A 181 -2.43 -1.43 21.15
CA ASP A 181 -3.87 -1.46 21.45
C ASP A 181 -4.72 -1.60 20.18
N ILE A 182 -4.35 -0.89 19.11
CA ILE A 182 -5.04 -0.98 17.82
C ILE A 182 -4.79 -2.35 17.19
N TYR A 183 -3.55 -2.84 17.18
CA TYR A 183 -3.23 -4.14 16.60
C TYR A 183 -3.91 -5.31 17.33
N ASP A 184 -3.91 -5.29 18.66
CA ASP A 184 -4.59 -6.31 19.47
C ASP A 184 -6.12 -6.24 19.28
N TRP A 185 -6.69 -5.06 18.96
CA TRP A 185 -8.10 -4.95 18.52
C TRP A 185 -8.32 -5.51 17.12
N GLN A 186 -7.43 -5.20 16.18
CA GLN A 186 -7.49 -5.71 14.81
C GLN A 186 -7.48 -7.24 14.80
N LEU A 187 -6.54 -7.87 15.51
CA LEU A 187 -6.42 -9.32 15.56
C LEU A 187 -7.64 -10.00 16.19
N ARG A 188 -8.13 -9.49 17.33
CA ARG A 188 -9.24 -10.15 18.04
C ARG A 188 -10.58 -10.02 17.30
N THR A 189 -10.75 -8.97 16.50
CA THR A 189 -12.04 -8.61 15.90
C THR A 189 -12.13 -9.00 14.43
N LEU A 190 -11.09 -8.73 13.65
CA LEU A 190 -11.13 -8.77 12.18
C LEU A 190 -10.17 -9.79 11.57
N VAL A 191 -9.48 -10.60 12.38
CA VAL A 191 -8.66 -11.71 11.87
C VAL A 191 -9.29 -13.03 12.30
N ASP A 192 -9.48 -13.92 11.32
CA ASP A 192 -9.95 -15.27 11.57
C ASP A 192 -8.93 -16.03 12.44
N PRO A 193 -9.26 -16.41 13.68
CA PRO A 193 -8.32 -17.08 14.56
C PRO A 193 -7.91 -18.47 14.06
N ALA A 194 -8.71 -19.10 13.20
CA ALA A 194 -8.39 -20.41 12.65
C ALA A 194 -7.34 -20.30 11.54
N THR A 195 -7.52 -19.38 10.60
CA THR A 195 -6.71 -19.31 9.38
C THR A 195 -5.66 -18.21 9.40
N GLY A 196 -5.92 -17.08 10.07
CA GLY A 196 -5.15 -15.85 9.94
C GLY A 196 -5.63 -14.92 8.82
N PHE A 197 -6.74 -15.26 8.14
CA PHE A 197 -7.35 -14.43 7.09
C PHE A 197 -7.99 -13.17 7.69
N VAL A 198 -7.82 -12.03 7.03
CA VAL A 198 -8.30 -10.73 7.51
C VAL A 198 -9.63 -10.37 6.83
N TRP A 199 -10.65 -10.07 7.64
CA TRP A 199 -11.96 -9.58 7.21
C TRP A 199 -11.95 -8.06 7.06
N ASP A 200 -12.88 -7.52 6.25
CA ASP A 200 -12.89 -6.09 5.94
C ASP A 200 -13.27 -5.22 7.13
N GLY A 201 -14.43 -5.46 7.74
CA GLY A 201 -14.90 -4.63 8.84
C GLY A 201 -16.06 -5.24 9.61
N VAL A 202 -16.49 -4.54 10.64
CA VAL A 202 -17.53 -4.95 11.58
C VAL A 202 -18.48 -3.81 11.87
N ASN A 203 -19.79 -4.13 11.93
CA ASN A 203 -20.88 -3.22 12.23
C ASN A 203 -21.14 -2.14 11.16
N ARG A 204 -20.86 -2.45 9.88
CA ARG A 204 -21.09 -1.52 8.75
C ARG A 204 -22.55 -1.11 8.59
N THR A 205 -23.47 -2.03 8.88
CA THR A 205 -24.94 -1.86 8.77
C THR A 205 -25.61 -1.61 10.11
N GLY A 206 -24.85 -1.47 11.20
CA GLY A 206 -25.39 -1.25 12.55
C GLY A 206 -25.94 -2.51 13.23
N ASP A 207 -25.66 -3.70 12.70
CA ASP A 207 -26.16 -5.00 13.21
C ASP A 207 -25.11 -5.81 13.98
N GLY A 208 -23.90 -5.26 14.19
CA GLY A 208 -22.78 -5.92 14.85
C GLY A 208 -22.11 -7.04 14.04
N SER A 209 -22.50 -7.26 12.77
CA SER A 209 -21.95 -8.33 11.93
C SER A 209 -20.59 -7.97 11.33
N ILE A 210 -19.82 -9.01 10.99
CA ILE A 210 -18.52 -8.88 10.30
C ILE A 210 -18.73 -9.16 8.79
N ASP A 211 -18.19 -8.30 7.94
CA ASP A 211 -18.21 -8.42 6.47
C ASP A 211 -17.21 -9.51 5.98
N LYS A 212 -17.52 -10.78 6.22
CA LYS A 212 -16.62 -11.92 5.89
C LYS A 212 -16.51 -12.22 4.39
N ASP A 213 -17.48 -11.78 3.59
CA ASP A 213 -17.50 -11.97 2.13
C ASP A 213 -16.64 -10.92 1.40
N TRP A 214 -16.25 -9.84 2.08
CA TRP A 214 -15.40 -8.78 1.54
C TRP A 214 -13.94 -9.17 1.71
N LYS A 215 -13.46 -9.95 0.74
CA LYS A 215 -12.13 -10.56 0.76
C LYS A 215 -11.18 -9.75 -0.12
N PHE A 216 -10.42 -8.85 0.49
CA PHE A 216 -9.51 -7.96 -0.22
C PHE A 216 -8.04 -8.19 0.15
N THR A 217 -7.17 -8.09 -0.84
CA THR A 217 -5.72 -8.32 -0.68
C THR A 217 -5.07 -7.29 0.24
N TYR A 218 -5.45 -6.01 0.14
CA TYR A 218 -4.83 -4.95 0.94
C TYR A 218 -5.07 -5.11 2.43
N CYS A 219 -6.25 -5.59 2.87
CA CYS A 219 -6.53 -5.92 4.27
C CYS A 219 -5.50 -6.88 4.85
N GLN A 220 -5.10 -7.88 4.04
CA GLN A 220 -4.05 -8.84 4.41
C GLN A 220 -2.69 -8.13 4.50
N GLY A 221 -2.40 -7.29 3.51
CA GLY A 221 -1.15 -6.53 3.41
C GLY A 221 -0.90 -5.62 4.60
N VAL A 222 -1.91 -4.85 5.01
CA VAL A 222 -1.76 -3.90 6.12
C VAL A 222 -1.59 -4.58 7.48
N VAL A 223 -2.23 -5.74 7.70
CA VAL A 223 -2.02 -6.52 8.93
C VAL A 223 -0.62 -7.10 8.95
N ILE A 224 -0.12 -7.61 7.83
CA ILE A 224 1.29 -8.01 7.68
C ILE A 224 2.21 -6.81 7.98
N GLY A 225 1.93 -5.64 7.39
CA GLY A 225 2.70 -4.42 7.60
C GLY A 225 2.75 -3.99 9.07
N ALA A 226 1.61 -3.89 9.74
CA ALA A 226 1.51 -3.53 11.15
C ALA A 226 2.26 -4.53 12.05
N ALA A 227 2.10 -5.82 11.79
CA ALA A 227 2.80 -6.88 12.52
C ALA A 227 4.32 -6.76 12.37
N LEU A 228 4.82 -6.49 11.16
CA LEU A 228 6.26 -6.29 10.92
C LEU A 228 6.81 -5.06 11.64
N GLU A 229 6.06 -3.95 11.70
CA GLU A 229 6.49 -2.79 12.48
C GLU A 229 6.55 -3.08 13.98
N LEU A 230 5.54 -3.77 14.53
CA LEU A 230 5.53 -4.17 15.93
C LEU A 230 6.66 -5.15 16.26
N PHE A 231 6.90 -6.15 15.40
CA PHE A 231 8.04 -7.06 15.53
C PHE A 231 9.35 -6.29 15.63
N ARG A 232 9.53 -5.28 14.77
CA ARG A 232 10.75 -4.49 14.72
C ARG A 232 10.93 -3.60 15.95
N MET A 233 9.83 -3.10 16.53
CA MET A 233 9.87 -2.25 17.72
C MET A 233 10.04 -3.03 19.03
N THR A 234 9.51 -4.25 19.11
CA THR A 234 9.48 -5.00 20.37
C THR A 234 10.34 -6.25 20.40
N GLY A 235 10.73 -6.79 19.24
CA GLY A 235 11.42 -8.07 19.11
C GLY A 235 10.54 -9.30 19.41
N GLU A 236 9.24 -9.12 19.68
CA GLU A 236 8.34 -10.22 20.02
C GLU A 236 8.01 -11.06 18.78
N ARG A 237 8.48 -12.31 18.73
CA ARG A 237 8.27 -13.20 17.57
C ARG A 237 6.80 -13.46 17.23
N ARG A 238 5.85 -13.22 18.15
CA ARG A 238 4.41 -13.41 17.90
C ARG A 238 3.94 -12.65 16.66
N TYR A 239 4.38 -11.40 16.49
CA TYR A 239 3.96 -10.58 15.36
C TYR A 239 4.48 -11.13 14.03
N LEU A 240 5.70 -11.68 14.00
CA LEU A 240 6.23 -12.33 12.81
C LEU A 240 5.47 -13.64 12.50
N THR A 241 5.06 -14.39 13.53
CA THR A 241 4.18 -15.55 13.36
C THR A 241 2.82 -15.15 12.80
N ASP A 242 2.21 -14.08 13.31
CA ASP A 242 0.92 -13.57 12.83
C ASP A 242 1.01 -13.14 11.36
N ALA A 243 2.05 -12.38 10.99
CA ALA A 243 2.31 -11.97 9.61
C ALA A 243 2.45 -13.17 8.65
N GLY A 244 3.19 -14.20 9.07
CA GLY A 244 3.34 -15.44 8.28
C GLY A 244 2.02 -16.20 8.09
N ARG A 245 1.18 -16.29 9.13
CA ARG A 245 -0.15 -16.91 9.03
C ARG A 245 -1.06 -16.13 8.08
N THR A 246 -1.10 -14.80 8.20
CA THR A 246 -1.90 -13.96 7.29
C THR A 246 -1.44 -14.08 5.84
N TRP A 247 -0.12 -14.11 5.58
CA TRP A 247 0.40 -14.36 4.24
C TRP A 247 -0.06 -15.71 3.69
N GLN A 248 0.06 -16.79 4.47
CA GLN A 248 -0.33 -18.13 4.04
C GLN A 248 -1.83 -18.20 3.73
N ALA A 249 -2.68 -17.62 4.59
CA ALA A 249 -4.12 -17.56 4.37
C ALA A 249 -4.48 -16.76 3.12
N ALA A 250 -3.85 -15.60 2.93
CA ALA A 250 -4.08 -14.74 1.77
C ALA A 250 -3.73 -15.44 0.45
N VAL A 251 -2.57 -16.11 0.38
CA VAL A 251 -2.16 -16.84 -0.83
C VAL A 251 -3.11 -18.00 -1.10
N ALA A 252 -3.49 -18.77 -0.08
CA ALA A 252 -4.38 -19.91 -0.24
C ALA A 252 -5.78 -19.52 -0.73
N GLU A 253 -6.31 -18.40 -0.24
CA GLU A 253 -7.69 -17.99 -0.51
C GLU A 253 -7.83 -17.10 -1.76
N LEU A 254 -6.87 -16.20 -2.01
CA LEU A 254 -7.03 -15.12 -3.00
C LEU A 254 -6.33 -15.39 -4.33
N THR A 255 -5.29 -16.22 -4.35
CA THR A 255 -4.51 -16.42 -5.58
C THR A 255 -5.14 -17.46 -6.51
N ALA A 256 -4.96 -17.26 -7.81
CA ALA A 256 -5.46 -18.19 -8.80
C ALA A 256 -4.74 -19.56 -8.66
N PRO A 257 -5.50 -20.68 -8.59
CA PRO A 257 -4.92 -22.02 -8.48
C PRO A 257 -3.95 -22.31 -9.63
N GLY A 258 -2.80 -22.89 -9.30
CA GLY A 258 -1.77 -23.30 -10.26
C GLY A 258 -0.84 -22.19 -10.75
N THR A 259 -1.29 -20.92 -10.80
CA THR A 259 -0.43 -19.79 -11.22
C THR A 259 0.02 -18.90 -10.07
N GLY A 260 -0.68 -18.89 -8.93
CA GLY A 260 -0.40 -17.98 -7.82
C GLY A 260 -0.64 -16.51 -8.17
N LEU A 261 -1.33 -16.24 -9.28
CA LEU A 261 -1.61 -14.88 -9.75
C LEU A 261 -2.62 -14.22 -8.81
N LEU A 262 -2.31 -13.00 -8.37
CA LEU A 262 -3.23 -12.23 -7.54
C LEU A 262 -4.48 -11.80 -8.33
N PRO A 263 -5.66 -11.73 -7.68
CA PRO A 263 -6.94 -11.63 -8.37
C PRO A 263 -7.18 -10.21 -8.93
N PRO A 264 -7.90 -10.02 -10.05
CA PRO A 264 -8.45 -8.71 -10.35
C PRO A 264 -9.50 -8.34 -9.29
N GLU A 265 -9.34 -7.18 -8.67
CA GLU A 265 -10.23 -6.69 -7.60
C GLU A 265 -11.09 -5.52 -8.08
N GLY A 266 -11.24 -5.40 -9.41
CA GLY A 266 -11.97 -4.34 -10.10
C GLY A 266 -11.15 -3.08 -10.37
N GLY A 267 -11.82 -2.11 -11.00
CA GLY A 267 -11.32 -0.75 -11.19
C GLY A 267 -11.64 0.17 -10.00
N GLY A 268 -11.35 1.47 -10.14
CA GLY A 268 -11.51 2.41 -9.04
C GLY A 268 -10.61 2.04 -7.85
N ASP A 269 -11.16 2.05 -6.65
CA ASP A 269 -10.40 1.80 -5.41
C ASP A 269 -9.74 0.41 -5.39
N GLY A 270 -10.45 -0.62 -5.88
CA GLY A 270 -9.94 -1.99 -5.97
C GLY A 270 -8.68 -2.14 -6.82
N GLY A 271 -8.40 -1.16 -7.70
CA GLY A 271 -7.18 -1.09 -8.48
C GLY A 271 -5.91 -1.00 -7.63
N LEU A 272 -5.97 -0.44 -6.42
CA LEU A 272 -4.82 -0.26 -5.52
C LEU A 272 -4.55 -1.45 -4.59
N PHE A 273 -5.54 -2.33 -4.41
CA PHE A 273 -5.52 -3.28 -3.29
C PHE A 273 -4.33 -4.25 -3.37
N LYS A 274 -4.11 -4.85 -4.53
CA LYS A 274 -2.96 -5.73 -4.77
C LYS A 274 -1.62 -5.02 -4.58
N GLY A 275 -1.51 -3.77 -5.00
CA GLY A 275 -0.30 -2.96 -4.83
C GLY A 275 0.10 -2.84 -3.36
N ILE A 276 -0.87 -2.54 -2.51
CA ILE A 276 -0.67 -2.43 -1.05
C ILE A 276 -0.27 -3.78 -0.47
N PHE A 277 -0.93 -4.87 -0.90
CA PHE A 277 -0.58 -6.22 -0.47
C PHE A 277 0.88 -6.56 -0.79
N VAL A 278 1.32 -6.36 -2.04
CA VAL A 278 2.68 -6.74 -2.44
C VAL A 278 3.75 -5.88 -1.78
N ARG A 279 3.48 -4.60 -1.50
CA ARG A 279 4.40 -3.73 -0.73
C ARG A 279 4.77 -4.35 0.62
N TYR A 280 3.77 -4.81 1.38
CA TYR A 280 4.00 -5.35 2.72
C TYR A 280 4.42 -6.82 2.71
N ALA A 281 3.92 -7.62 1.77
CA ALA A 281 4.44 -8.97 1.55
C ALA A 281 5.92 -8.96 1.14
N GLY A 282 6.35 -8.01 0.31
CA GLY A 282 7.77 -7.85 -0.05
C GLY A 282 8.65 -7.61 1.16
N ARG A 283 8.18 -6.82 2.14
CA ARG A 283 8.89 -6.62 3.42
C ARG A 283 8.89 -7.87 4.29
N LEU A 284 7.81 -8.66 4.28
CA LEU A 284 7.75 -9.94 4.98
C LEU A 284 8.81 -10.91 4.46
N ALA A 285 9.07 -10.92 3.15
CA ALA A 285 10.09 -11.78 2.55
C ALA A 285 11.46 -11.58 3.21
N GLY A 286 11.86 -10.34 3.51
CA GLY A 286 13.15 -10.05 4.16
C GLY A 286 13.19 -10.32 5.67
N ALA A 287 12.05 -10.46 6.33
CA ALA A 287 11.96 -10.58 7.79
C ALA A 287 11.61 -11.99 8.29
N TRP A 288 11.01 -12.82 7.44
CA TRP A 288 10.48 -14.13 7.82
C TRP A 288 11.34 -15.29 7.32
N ASP A 289 11.46 -16.35 8.13
CA ASP A 289 12.27 -17.54 7.81
C ASP A 289 11.83 -18.20 6.49
N ALA A 290 10.53 -18.17 6.17
CA ALA A 290 9.97 -18.68 4.91
C ALA A 290 9.90 -17.61 3.80
N GLY A 291 10.68 -16.54 3.92
CA GLY A 291 10.64 -15.38 3.02
C GLY A 291 10.93 -15.67 1.56
N ARG A 292 11.68 -16.75 1.26
CA ARG A 292 11.88 -17.22 -0.12
C ARG A 292 10.57 -17.56 -0.82
N ALA A 293 9.66 -18.25 -0.14
CA ALA A 293 8.35 -18.60 -0.71
C ALA A 293 7.49 -17.35 -0.98
N VAL A 294 7.65 -16.31 -0.16
CA VAL A 294 7.01 -15.01 -0.39
C VAL A 294 7.56 -14.37 -1.66
N ALA A 295 8.89 -14.28 -1.76
CA ALA A 295 9.56 -13.68 -2.92
C ALA A 295 9.22 -14.41 -4.23
N GLU A 296 9.16 -15.74 -4.23
CA GLU A 296 8.80 -16.54 -5.41
C GLU A 296 7.42 -16.18 -5.97
N VAL A 297 6.40 -16.02 -5.11
CA VAL A 297 5.05 -15.61 -5.53
C VAL A 297 5.06 -14.20 -6.11
N LEU A 298 5.75 -13.26 -5.45
CA LEU A 298 5.79 -11.87 -5.88
C LEU A 298 6.55 -11.69 -7.20
N LEU A 299 7.70 -12.33 -7.36
CA LEU A 299 8.48 -12.30 -8.60
C LEU A 299 7.74 -12.98 -9.76
N ALA A 300 7.01 -14.07 -9.49
CA ALA A 300 6.15 -14.69 -10.51
C ALA A 300 5.04 -13.74 -10.99
N ASN A 301 4.39 -13.02 -10.08
CA ASN A 301 3.39 -12.01 -10.42
C ASN A 301 4.02 -10.85 -11.22
N ALA A 302 5.19 -10.36 -10.81
CA ALA A 302 5.91 -9.28 -11.49
C ALA A 302 6.31 -9.67 -12.93
N ARG A 303 6.71 -10.92 -13.14
CA ARG A 303 7.04 -11.46 -14.47
C ARG A 303 5.81 -11.55 -15.36
N ILE A 304 4.70 -12.07 -14.84
CA ILE A 304 3.43 -12.13 -15.59
C ILE A 304 2.98 -10.72 -15.99
N LEU A 305 3.03 -9.75 -15.06
CA LEU A 305 2.72 -8.35 -15.33
C LEU A 305 3.60 -7.79 -16.45
N TRP A 306 4.91 -8.02 -16.38
CA TRP A 306 5.86 -7.46 -17.34
C TRP A 306 5.73 -8.08 -18.74
N GLU A 307 5.58 -9.40 -18.82
CA GLU A 307 5.55 -10.13 -20.09
C GLU A 307 4.19 -10.02 -20.79
N ARG A 308 3.10 -9.91 -20.02
CA ARG A 308 1.73 -10.04 -20.56
C ARG A 308 0.81 -8.89 -20.18
N GLY A 309 1.05 -8.25 -19.04
CA GLY A 309 0.13 -7.27 -18.45
C GLY A 309 0.31 -5.82 -18.91
N ARG A 310 1.38 -5.50 -19.64
CA ARG A 310 1.70 -4.12 -20.03
C ARG A 310 1.26 -3.76 -21.45
N THR A 311 0.90 -2.49 -21.68
CA THR A 311 0.78 -1.94 -23.06
C THR A 311 2.13 -1.47 -23.58
N GLY A 312 2.55 -1.94 -24.76
CA GLY A 312 3.63 -1.33 -25.56
C GLY A 312 4.85 -0.87 -24.74
N ASP A 313 5.46 0.23 -25.14
CA ASP A 313 6.67 0.78 -24.49
C ASP A 313 6.36 1.63 -23.25
N ASP A 314 5.11 2.06 -23.05
CA ASP A 314 4.71 2.99 -21.98
C ASP A 314 4.43 2.33 -20.62
N ALA A 315 4.56 1.01 -20.51
CA ALA A 315 4.36 0.24 -19.27
C ALA A 315 3.05 0.60 -18.51
N LEU A 316 1.92 0.69 -19.23
CA LEU A 316 0.61 0.84 -18.59
C LEU A 316 0.04 -0.51 -18.19
N PHE A 317 -0.52 -0.56 -16.98
CA PHE A 317 -1.01 -1.79 -16.36
C PHE A 317 -2.52 -1.75 -16.12
N GLY A 318 -3.19 -2.89 -16.35
CA GLY A 318 -4.61 -3.06 -16.09
C GLY A 318 -4.89 -3.74 -14.74
N GLU A 319 -6.18 -3.88 -14.41
CA GLU A 319 -6.66 -4.57 -13.20
C GLU A 319 -6.18 -6.04 -13.15
N ARG A 320 -6.03 -6.62 -14.35
CA ARG A 320 -5.51 -7.95 -14.61
C ARG A 320 -4.04 -7.85 -15.00
N TRP A 321 -3.18 -8.52 -14.26
CA TRP A 321 -1.74 -8.55 -14.58
C TRP A 321 -1.39 -9.57 -15.68
N ASP A 322 -2.34 -10.39 -16.13
CA ASP A 322 -2.12 -11.40 -17.18
C ASP A 322 -2.40 -10.91 -18.62
N ARG A 323 -2.83 -9.65 -18.79
CA ARG A 323 -3.14 -9.07 -20.11
C ARG A 323 -3.07 -7.55 -20.08
N PRO A 324 -2.83 -6.88 -21.22
CA PRO A 324 -2.82 -5.42 -21.27
C PRO A 324 -4.21 -4.83 -20.98
N PRO A 325 -4.28 -3.60 -20.44
CA PRO A 325 -5.55 -2.89 -20.28
C PRO A 325 -6.23 -2.65 -21.63
N ALA A 326 -7.56 -2.80 -21.66
CA ALA A 326 -8.39 -2.61 -22.86
C ALA A 326 -9.15 -1.27 -22.87
N ALA A 327 -9.05 -0.49 -21.80
CA ALA A 327 -9.79 0.76 -21.59
C ALA A 327 -8.91 1.78 -20.86
N ALA A 328 -9.48 2.94 -20.52
CA ALA A 328 -8.81 3.93 -19.68
C ALA A 328 -8.36 3.29 -18.35
N VAL A 329 -7.12 3.59 -17.94
CA VAL A 329 -6.49 3.01 -16.76
C VAL A 329 -6.64 3.99 -15.60
N PRO A 330 -7.31 3.60 -14.51
CA PRO A 330 -7.31 4.38 -13.27
C PRO A 330 -5.89 4.50 -12.69
N LEU A 331 -5.58 5.63 -12.07
CA LEU A 331 -4.32 5.86 -11.38
C LEU A 331 -4.04 4.75 -10.35
N SER A 332 -5.06 4.35 -9.58
CA SER A 332 -4.96 3.28 -8.60
C SER A 332 -4.41 1.97 -9.19
N THR A 333 -4.90 1.59 -10.36
CA THR A 333 -4.47 0.39 -11.09
C THR A 333 -3.02 0.51 -11.57
N GLN A 334 -2.64 1.67 -12.10
CA GLN A 334 -1.25 1.91 -12.52
C GLN A 334 -0.30 1.83 -11.33
N LEU A 335 -0.65 2.48 -10.21
CA LEU A 335 0.13 2.47 -8.98
C LEU A 335 0.39 1.03 -8.52
N SER A 336 -0.62 0.16 -8.50
CA SER A 336 -0.42 -1.24 -8.13
C SER A 336 0.63 -1.98 -8.97
N GLY A 337 0.63 -1.76 -10.28
CA GLY A 337 1.64 -2.35 -11.17
C GLY A 337 3.03 -1.80 -10.92
N THR A 338 3.15 -0.48 -10.74
CA THR A 338 4.42 0.17 -10.42
C THR A 338 4.98 -0.30 -9.07
N ILE A 339 4.13 -0.40 -8.04
CA ILE A 339 4.51 -0.88 -6.70
C ILE A 339 5.02 -2.33 -6.76
N LEU A 340 4.40 -3.20 -7.57
CA LEU A 340 4.87 -4.57 -7.77
C LEU A 340 6.28 -4.61 -8.36
N LEU A 341 6.57 -3.77 -9.35
CA LEU A 341 7.89 -3.74 -10.00
C LEU A 341 8.96 -3.13 -9.10
N GLU A 342 8.64 -2.09 -8.34
CA GLU A 342 9.53 -1.56 -7.29
C GLU A 342 9.81 -2.61 -6.21
N THR A 343 8.78 -3.37 -5.80
CA THR A 343 8.93 -4.48 -4.85
C THR A 343 9.83 -5.58 -5.42
N ALA A 344 9.64 -5.95 -6.69
CA ALA A 344 10.49 -6.94 -7.35
C ALA A 344 11.95 -6.48 -7.44
N ALA A 345 12.20 -5.22 -7.75
CA ALA A 345 13.54 -4.63 -7.75
C ALA A 345 14.20 -4.71 -6.35
N ALA A 346 13.45 -4.37 -5.30
CA ALA A 346 13.93 -4.47 -3.92
C ALA A 346 14.27 -5.92 -3.52
N LEU A 347 13.38 -6.88 -3.84
CA LEU A 347 13.62 -8.31 -3.57
C LEU A 347 14.86 -8.83 -4.30
N ALA A 348 15.02 -8.49 -5.58
CA ALA A 348 16.17 -8.90 -6.37
C ALA A 348 17.49 -8.34 -5.82
N LYS A 349 17.48 -7.06 -5.40
CA LYS A 349 18.63 -6.41 -4.74
C LYS A 349 18.98 -7.07 -3.40
N SER A 350 17.99 -7.62 -2.68
CA SER A 350 18.19 -8.39 -1.45
C SER A 350 18.60 -9.85 -1.67
N GLY A 351 18.86 -10.27 -2.91
CA GLY A 351 19.39 -11.61 -3.23
C GLY A 351 18.33 -12.67 -3.53
N TYR A 352 17.05 -12.30 -3.65
CA TYR A 352 16.02 -13.21 -4.16
C TYR A 352 16.08 -13.21 -5.70
N ALA A 353 16.60 -14.28 -6.29
CA ALA A 353 16.65 -14.44 -7.74
C ALA A 353 15.31 -14.95 -8.29
N ASP A 354 14.93 -14.50 -9.49
CA ASP A 354 13.94 -15.20 -10.31
C ASP A 354 14.69 -16.24 -11.15
N ASP A 355 14.64 -17.49 -10.68
CA ASP A 355 15.30 -18.63 -11.34
C ASP A 355 14.63 -19.02 -12.67
N HIS A 356 13.53 -18.36 -13.03
CA HIS A 356 12.88 -18.56 -14.32
C HIS A 356 13.34 -17.53 -15.35
N ALA A 357 13.72 -18.03 -16.52
CA ALA A 357 14.22 -17.20 -17.58
C ALA A 357 13.12 -16.55 -18.44
N GLU A 358 13.47 -15.46 -19.13
CA GLU A 358 12.67 -14.83 -20.18
C GLU A 358 12.39 -15.85 -21.31
N ARG A 359 11.18 -15.83 -21.87
CA ARG A 359 10.83 -16.58 -23.08
C ARG A 359 10.94 -15.72 -24.32
#